data_AF-A0A532CI00-F1
#
_entry.id   AF-A0A532CI00-F1
#
_cell.length_a   1.000
_cell.length_b   1.000
_cell.length_c   1.000
_cell.angle_alpha   90.00
_cell.angle_beta   90.00
_cell.angle_gamma   90.00
#
_symmetry.space_group_name_H-M   'P 1'
#
loop_
_entity.id
_entity.type
_entity.pdbx_description
1 polymer ?
#
loop_
_entity_poly.entity_id
_entity_poly.type
_entity_poly.pdbx_seq_one_letter_code
_entity_poly.pdbx_strand_id
1 'polypeptide(L)'
;SYDRATERRAAVLRYCGFGIIALITAIALGTLGMSFMANRSLIASTTQAMSQYRVTADALLKTTTVTDVDLENVIGPLDQLRNMPAGFETSDLPTPIAETVGLGQRERLLSASTTAYRQALERMLRSRLLIQAERTVQATMADPAALYEPLKIYLMLGGKAPKVDDPLIISWMKQDWEQNRYPGESNREGRAQLEKHLRAMLALDDAYDPVFELNQPLVEAAQRSLGRMSLADRASASIKSAVYAAALDDFSVSQKGGPEAQLVFERVDGGDLSKLRVPGLYTHAGFNNFYLGQLSRIAQTLDDDQWVLGGGGEQGGIDQELLKLGPELLDRYGKEFAAAWNSVLDGLKFKAMLNDKPHYVALSAVASPSSPIEQLFTAIAEETALARDSVSGEESGTGMQAGTVMRQSQD
;
A
#
# COMPACT_ATOMS: atom_id res chain seq x y z
N SER A 1 -83.85 7.48 31.71
CA SER A 1 -83.32 8.28 30.59
C SER A 1 -82.18 7.49 29.95
N TYR A 2 -82.47 6.73 28.88
CA TYR A 2 -81.46 5.98 28.13
C TYR A 2 -80.88 6.94 27.09
N ASP A 3 -79.64 7.38 27.29
CA ASP A 3 -79.01 8.39 26.44
C ASP A 3 -78.50 7.75 25.14
N ARG A 4 -79.36 7.66 24.12
CA ARG A 4 -79.00 7.11 22.78
C ARG A 4 -77.81 7.82 22.14
N ALA A 5 -77.47 9.03 22.57
CA ALA A 5 -76.31 9.76 22.08
C ALA A 5 -74.99 9.17 22.61
N THR A 6 -74.96 8.66 23.85
CA THR A 6 -73.76 8.01 24.39
C THR A 6 -73.51 6.63 23.78
N GLU A 7 -74.56 5.86 23.49
CA GLU A 7 -74.45 4.57 22.79
C GLU A 7 -73.94 4.73 21.34
N ARG A 8 -74.43 5.74 20.60
CA ARG A 8 -73.93 6.03 19.25
C ARG A 8 -72.46 6.46 19.25
N ARG A 9 -72.06 7.30 20.20
CA ARG A 9 -70.64 7.72 20.36
C ARG A 9 -69.75 6.53 20.69
N ALA A 10 -70.20 5.62 21.56
CA ALA A 10 -69.48 4.40 21.91
C ALA A 10 -69.36 3.43 20.71
N ALA A 11 -70.41 3.30 19.90
CA ALA A 11 -70.37 2.49 18.68
C ALA A 11 -69.40 3.06 17.64
N VAL A 12 -69.44 4.38 17.38
CA VAL A 12 -68.51 5.06 16.48
C VAL A 12 -67.06 4.90 16.96
N LEU A 13 -66.79 5.09 18.25
CA LEU A 13 -65.44 4.87 18.81
C LEU A 13 -64.95 3.43 18.58
N ARG A 14 -65.83 2.42 18.76
CA ARG A 14 -65.48 1.01 18.52
C ARG A 14 -65.17 0.74 17.04
N TYR A 15 -65.99 1.24 16.12
CA TYR A 15 -65.75 1.08 14.68
C TYR A 15 -64.50 1.83 14.20
N CYS A 16 -64.24 3.04 14.70
CA CYS A 16 -62.99 3.74 14.47
C CYS A 16 -61.80 2.95 15.03
N GLY A 17 -61.93 2.37 16.23
CA GLY A 17 -60.92 1.50 16.82
C GLY A 17 -60.62 0.28 15.94
N PHE A 18 -61.64 -0.43 15.47
CA PHE A 18 -61.47 -1.56 14.55
C PHE A 18 -60.87 -1.13 13.20
N GLY A 19 -61.25 0.03 12.68
CA GLY A 19 -60.67 0.58 11.45
C GLY A 19 -59.18 0.90 11.59
N ILE A 20 -58.77 1.49 12.71
CA ILE A 20 -57.36 1.75 13.03
C ILE A 20 -56.59 0.43 13.17
N ILE A 21 -57.12 -0.55 13.90
CA ILE A 21 -56.50 -1.86 14.05
C ILE A 21 -56.32 -2.53 12.68
N ALA A 22 -57.36 -2.55 11.84
CA ALA A 22 -57.31 -3.13 10.51
C ALA A 22 -56.26 -2.44 9.62
N LEU A 23 -56.17 -1.10 9.68
CA LEU A 23 -55.15 -0.33 8.96
C LEU A 23 -53.73 -0.67 9.43
N ILE A 24 -53.50 -0.70 10.75
CA ILE A 24 -52.20 -1.06 11.32
C ILE A 24 -51.82 -2.49 10.93
N THR A 25 -52.76 -3.44 10.99
CA THR A 25 -52.53 -4.82 10.57
C THR A 25 -52.21 -4.91 9.08
N ALA A 26 -52.93 -4.17 8.22
CA ALA A 26 -52.65 -4.15 6.79
C ALA A 26 -51.25 -3.56 6.48
N ILE A 27 -50.85 -2.49 7.18
CA ILE A 27 -49.50 -1.91 7.08
C ILE A 27 -48.45 -2.92 7.56
N ALA A 28 -48.66 -3.57 8.71
CA ALA A 28 -47.74 -4.57 9.24
C ALA A 28 -47.57 -5.75 8.26
N LEU A 29 -48.66 -6.29 7.71
CA LEU A 29 -48.60 -7.35 6.71
C LEU A 29 -47.96 -6.88 5.40
N GLY A 30 -48.22 -5.66 4.97
CA GLY A 30 -47.59 -5.08 3.77
C GLY A 30 -46.08 -4.92 3.92
N THR A 31 -45.61 -4.40 5.06
CA THR A 31 -44.18 -4.26 5.36
C THR A 31 -43.48 -5.61 5.49
N LEU A 32 -44.10 -6.59 6.15
CA LEU A 32 -43.59 -7.97 6.21
C LEU A 32 -43.55 -8.62 4.82
N GLY A 33 -44.57 -8.40 3.98
CA GLY A 33 -44.61 -8.91 2.61
C GLY A 33 -43.50 -8.33 1.74
N MET A 34 -43.27 -7.01 1.81
CA MET A 34 -42.13 -6.37 1.15
C MET A 34 -40.79 -6.91 1.64
N SER A 35 -40.64 -7.09 2.96
CA SER A 35 -39.42 -7.64 3.55
C SER A 35 -39.14 -9.08 3.16
N PHE A 36 -40.17 -9.91 3.12
CA PHE A 36 -40.07 -11.27 2.63
C PHE A 36 -39.63 -11.32 1.16
N MET A 37 -40.20 -10.48 0.29
CA MET A 37 -39.82 -10.42 -1.12
C MET A 37 -38.37 -9.94 -1.31
N ALA A 38 -37.97 -8.89 -0.58
CA ALA A 38 -36.60 -8.37 -0.63
C ALA A 38 -35.57 -9.42 -0.19
N ASN A 39 -35.78 -10.06 0.95
CA ASN A 39 -34.90 -11.11 1.46
C ASN A 39 -34.87 -12.35 0.55
N ARG A 40 -36.02 -12.74 -0.03
CA ARG A 40 -36.07 -13.84 -1.02
C ARG A 40 -35.29 -13.51 -2.28
N SER A 41 -35.40 -12.28 -2.77
CA SER A 41 -34.62 -11.79 -3.92
C SER A 41 -33.13 -11.81 -3.62
N LEU A 42 -32.71 -11.37 -2.42
CA LEU A 42 -31.31 -11.38 -1.99
C LEU A 42 -30.73 -12.80 -1.91
N ILE A 43 -31.49 -13.76 -1.38
CA ILE A 43 -31.08 -15.18 -1.37
C ILE A 43 -30.92 -15.69 -2.80
N ALA A 44 -31.88 -15.39 -3.69
CA ALA A 44 -31.86 -15.87 -5.06
C ALA A 44 -30.66 -15.31 -5.84
N SER A 45 -30.39 -14.01 -5.73
CA SER A 45 -29.23 -13.37 -6.38
C SER A 45 -27.91 -13.91 -5.84
N THR A 46 -27.80 -14.14 -4.52
CA THR A 46 -26.59 -14.71 -3.91
C THR A 46 -26.37 -16.15 -4.36
N THR A 47 -27.45 -16.95 -4.45
CA THR A 47 -27.39 -18.33 -4.94
C THR A 47 -26.94 -18.37 -6.40
N GLN A 48 -27.46 -17.47 -7.23
CA GLN A 48 -27.05 -17.34 -8.63
C GLN A 48 -25.57 -16.94 -8.74
N ALA A 49 -25.12 -15.93 -8.01
CA ALA A 49 -23.72 -15.51 -8.00
C ALA A 49 -22.79 -16.66 -7.55
N MET A 50 -23.19 -17.43 -6.52
CA MET A 50 -22.44 -18.61 -6.08
C MET A 50 -22.36 -19.70 -7.16
N SER A 51 -23.43 -19.89 -7.94
CA SER A 51 -23.43 -20.85 -9.05
C SER A 51 -22.45 -20.42 -10.16
N GLN A 52 -22.39 -19.12 -10.46
CA GLN A 52 -21.44 -18.57 -11.42
C GLN A 52 -20.00 -18.73 -10.93
N TYR A 53 -19.74 -18.42 -9.65
CA TYR A 53 -18.44 -18.65 -9.02
C TYR A 53 -17.96 -20.09 -9.14
N ARG A 54 -18.82 -21.08 -8.86
CA ARG A 54 -18.44 -22.49 -9.00
C ARG A 54 -18.04 -22.87 -10.42
N VAL A 55 -18.66 -22.27 -11.44
CA VAL A 55 -18.31 -22.52 -12.84
C VAL A 55 -16.98 -21.85 -13.18
N THR A 56 -16.80 -20.57 -12.86
CA THR A 56 -15.57 -19.82 -13.16
C THR A 56 -14.36 -20.37 -12.40
N ALA A 57 -14.55 -20.80 -11.16
CA ALA A 57 -13.50 -21.32 -10.30
C ALA A 57 -13.29 -22.83 -10.39
N ASP A 58 -14.02 -23.57 -11.26
CA ASP A 58 -14.05 -25.04 -11.27
C ASP A 58 -12.65 -25.67 -11.29
N ALA A 59 -11.77 -25.17 -12.17
CA ALA A 59 -10.40 -25.65 -12.28
C ALA A 59 -9.61 -25.41 -10.97
N LEU A 60 -9.71 -24.22 -10.38
CA LEU A 60 -9.02 -23.85 -9.14
C LEU A 60 -9.55 -24.63 -7.93
N LEU A 61 -10.86 -24.90 -7.90
CA LEU A 61 -11.51 -25.64 -6.80
C LEU A 61 -11.12 -27.12 -6.80
N LYS A 62 -10.86 -27.71 -7.96
CA LYS A 62 -10.41 -29.11 -8.11
C LYS A 62 -8.93 -29.30 -7.80
N THR A 63 -8.11 -28.25 -7.95
CA THR A 63 -6.68 -28.31 -7.66
C THR A 63 -6.43 -28.40 -6.15
N THR A 64 -5.81 -29.50 -5.72
CA THR A 64 -5.46 -29.76 -4.31
C THR A 64 -4.11 -29.18 -3.92
N THR A 65 -3.21 -28.95 -4.88
CA THR A 65 -1.87 -28.38 -4.66
C THR A 65 -1.64 -27.18 -5.56
N VAL A 66 -1.27 -26.04 -4.97
CA VAL A 66 -0.86 -24.86 -5.73
C VAL A 66 0.64 -24.98 -6.01
N THR A 67 1.02 -25.06 -7.28
CA THR A 67 2.42 -25.20 -7.72
C THR A 67 2.89 -24.06 -8.60
N ASP A 68 1.96 -23.22 -9.05
CA ASP A 68 2.21 -22.02 -9.84
C ASP A 68 2.20 -20.75 -8.97
N VAL A 69 2.78 -19.68 -9.51
CA VAL A 69 2.78 -18.32 -8.93
C VAL A 69 1.97 -17.37 -9.81
N ASP A 70 1.01 -17.90 -10.58
CA ASP A 70 0.22 -17.10 -11.51
C ASP A 70 -1.04 -16.55 -10.84
N LEU A 71 -1.06 -15.24 -10.69
CA LEU A 71 -2.12 -14.51 -10.02
C LEU A 71 -3.23 -14.07 -10.98
N GLU A 72 -3.02 -14.07 -12.30
CA GLU A 72 -4.02 -13.61 -13.27
C GLU A 72 -5.29 -14.47 -13.23
N ASN A 73 -5.11 -15.79 -13.16
CA ASN A 73 -6.22 -16.74 -13.17
C ASN A 73 -7.10 -16.70 -11.91
N VAL A 74 -6.63 -16.05 -10.83
CA VAL A 74 -7.38 -15.98 -9.56
C VAL A 74 -8.19 -14.70 -9.42
N ILE A 75 -7.90 -13.64 -10.21
CA ILE A 75 -8.58 -12.35 -10.11
C ILE A 75 -10.08 -12.51 -10.32
N GLY A 76 -10.51 -13.11 -11.42
CA GLY A 76 -11.93 -13.26 -11.75
C GLY A 76 -12.76 -13.98 -10.67
N PRO A 77 -12.34 -15.19 -10.23
CA PRO A 77 -12.97 -15.90 -9.12
C PRO A 77 -13.02 -15.10 -7.80
N LEU A 78 -11.93 -14.40 -7.45
CA LEU A 78 -11.87 -13.61 -6.22
C LEU A 78 -12.79 -12.38 -6.30
N ASP A 79 -12.87 -11.72 -7.45
CA ASP A 79 -13.75 -10.57 -7.67
C ASP A 79 -15.23 -10.96 -7.55
N GLN A 80 -15.62 -12.13 -8.10
CA GLN A 80 -16.98 -12.65 -7.95
C GLN A 80 -17.37 -12.90 -6.48
N LEU A 81 -16.46 -13.42 -5.65
CA LEU A 81 -16.73 -13.61 -4.22
C LEU A 81 -16.76 -12.29 -3.45
N ARG A 82 -15.86 -11.37 -3.78
CA ARG A 82 -15.81 -10.04 -3.16
C ARG A 82 -17.11 -9.26 -3.40
N ASN A 83 -17.62 -9.33 -4.62
CA ASN A 83 -18.79 -8.58 -5.11
C ASN A 83 -20.11 -9.34 -4.94
N MET A 84 -20.17 -10.34 -4.05
CA MET A 84 -21.43 -11.02 -3.73
C MET A 84 -22.50 -9.99 -3.26
N PRO A 85 -23.80 -10.20 -3.56
CA PRO A 85 -24.87 -9.25 -3.22
C PRO A 85 -24.95 -8.84 -1.74
N ALA A 86 -24.59 -9.77 -0.86
CA ALA A 86 -24.23 -9.51 0.54
C ALA A 86 -22.82 -10.06 0.74
N GLY A 87 -21.81 -9.29 0.32
CA GLY A 87 -20.40 -9.67 0.30
C GLY A 87 -19.50 -8.57 0.87
N PHE A 88 -18.19 -8.83 0.88
CA PHE A 88 -17.17 -7.97 1.50
C PHE A 88 -17.24 -6.52 0.99
N GLU A 89 -17.45 -6.29 -0.32
CA GLU A 89 -17.53 -4.93 -0.87
C GLU A 89 -18.72 -4.12 -0.33
N THR A 90 -19.75 -4.81 0.18
CA THR A 90 -20.99 -4.18 0.67
C THR A 90 -21.15 -4.27 2.18
N SER A 91 -20.10 -4.65 2.92
CA SER A 91 -20.15 -4.85 4.38
C SER A 91 -20.50 -3.58 5.13
N ASP A 92 -20.00 -2.44 4.64
CA ASP A 92 -20.11 -1.14 5.33
C ASP A 92 -21.36 -0.36 4.87
N LEU A 93 -22.11 -0.89 3.91
CA LEU A 93 -23.33 -0.27 3.43
C LEU A 93 -24.49 -0.55 4.39
N PRO A 94 -25.34 0.46 4.68
CA PRO A 94 -26.49 0.27 5.53
C PRO A 94 -27.46 -0.75 4.92
N THR A 95 -27.96 -1.66 5.75
CA THR A 95 -28.98 -2.62 5.34
C THR A 95 -30.23 -1.88 4.85
N PRO A 96 -30.72 -2.15 3.62
CA PRO A 96 -31.96 -1.54 3.13
C PRO A 96 -33.13 -1.81 4.09
N ILE A 97 -33.92 -0.77 4.40
CA ILE A 97 -35.04 -0.89 5.36
C ILE A 97 -35.99 -2.02 4.98
N ALA A 98 -36.20 -2.23 3.66
CA ALA A 98 -36.99 -3.31 3.14
C ALA A 98 -36.53 -4.68 3.66
N GLU A 99 -35.23 -4.91 3.90
CA GLU A 99 -34.71 -6.20 4.36
C GLU A 99 -34.77 -6.41 5.89
N THR A 100 -35.11 -5.37 6.67
CA THR A 100 -34.93 -5.35 8.14
C THR A 100 -36.12 -5.84 8.96
N VAL A 101 -37.32 -5.95 8.38
CA VAL A 101 -38.54 -6.22 9.15
C VAL A 101 -38.63 -7.71 9.47
N GLY A 102 -38.07 -8.13 10.61
CA GLY A 102 -38.29 -9.41 11.30
C GLY A 102 -37.67 -10.68 10.68
N LEU A 103 -37.24 -10.65 9.42
CA LEU A 103 -36.74 -11.81 8.66
C LEU A 103 -35.41 -11.58 7.94
N GLY A 104 -34.63 -10.58 8.36
CA GLY A 104 -33.39 -10.17 7.69
C GLY A 104 -32.40 -11.32 7.48
N GLN A 105 -32.01 -11.55 6.23
CA GLN A 105 -31.03 -12.57 5.83
C GLN A 105 -29.67 -11.98 5.48
N ARG A 106 -29.60 -10.66 5.27
CA ARG A 106 -28.40 -9.97 4.81
C ARG A 106 -27.18 -10.26 5.68
N GLU A 107 -27.30 -10.14 7.00
CA GLU A 107 -26.19 -10.38 7.92
C GLU A 107 -25.64 -11.81 7.84
N ARG A 108 -26.54 -12.81 7.78
CA ARG A 108 -26.17 -14.23 7.63
C ARG A 108 -25.47 -14.48 6.30
N LEU A 109 -25.99 -13.90 5.21
CA LEU A 109 -25.39 -14.02 3.89
C LEU A 109 -24.05 -13.28 3.81
N LEU A 110 -23.95 -12.10 4.41
CA LEU A 110 -22.71 -11.30 4.48
C LEU A 110 -21.61 -12.08 5.22
N SER A 111 -21.92 -12.64 6.38
CA SER A 111 -20.99 -13.46 7.15
C SER A 111 -20.52 -14.68 6.35
N ALA A 112 -21.43 -15.39 5.69
CA ALA A 112 -21.10 -16.56 4.86
C ALA A 112 -20.26 -16.19 3.63
N SER A 113 -20.63 -15.14 2.90
CA SER A 113 -19.90 -14.64 1.73
C SER A 113 -18.50 -14.15 2.09
N THR A 114 -18.38 -13.41 3.20
CA THR A 114 -17.09 -12.92 3.70
C THR A 114 -16.19 -14.08 4.10
N THR A 115 -16.74 -15.11 4.77
CA THR A 115 -16.00 -16.32 5.10
C THR A 115 -15.53 -17.06 3.85
N ALA A 116 -16.39 -17.19 2.84
CA ALA A 116 -16.04 -17.84 1.57
C ALA A 116 -14.95 -17.06 0.82
N TYR A 117 -15.05 -15.73 0.78
CA TYR A 117 -14.06 -14.85 0.19
C TYR A 117 -12.71 -14.95 0.91
N ARG A 118 -12.68 -14.91 2.24
CA ARG A 118 -11.47 -15.12 3.05
C ARG A 118 -10.81 -16.46 2.73
N GLN A 119 -11.57 -17.55 2.72
CA GLN A 119 -11.04 -18.88 2.41
C GLN A 119 -10.47 -18.96 0.99
N ALA A 120 -11.10 -18.28 0.03
CA ALA A 120 -10.58 -18.18 -1.33
C ALA A 120 -9.31 -17.34 -1.40
N LEU A 121 -9.21 -16.22 -0.66
CA LEU A 121 -7.99 -15.42 -0.56
C LEU A 121 -6.84 -16.26 0.00
N GLU A 122 -7.06 -17.00 1.10
CA GLU A 122 -6.06 -17.91 1.65
C GLU A 122 -5.60 -18.93 0.58
N ARG A 123 -6.56 -19.69 0.04
CA ARG A 123 -6.24 -20.81 -0.84
C ARG A 123 -5.68 -20.41 -2.20
N MET A 124 -6.16 -19.30 -2.77
CA MET A 124 -5.83 -18.90 -4.15
C MET A 124 -4.76 -17.81 -4.21
N LEU A 125 -4.80 -16.83 -3.30
CA LEU A 125 -3.89 -15.69 -3.29
C LEU A 125 -2.70 -15.95 -2.36
N ARG A 126 -2.93 -16.12 -1.04
CA ARG A 126 -1.83 -16.26 -0.06
C ARG A 126 -0.89 -17.39 -0.41
N SER A 127 -1.41 -18.56 -0.78
CA SER A 127 -0.59 -19.71 -1.19
C SER A 127 0.40 -19.37 -2.31
N ARG A 128 -0.02 -18.61 -3.32
CA ARG A 128 0.83 -18.16 -4.43
C ARG A 128 1.82 -17.09 -4.01
N LEU A 129 1.41 -16.17 -3.15
CA LEU A 129 2.28 -15.14 -2.57
C LEU A 129 3.38 -15.77 -1.71
N LEU A 130 3.06 -16.79 -0.93
CA LEU A 130 4.03 -17.55 -0.14
C LEU A 130 5.02 -18.28 -1.03
N ILE A 131 4.58 -19.00 -2.07
CA ILE A 131 5.48 -19.69 -3.00
C ILE A 131 6.39 -18.68 -3.71
N GLN A 132 5.85 -17.52 -4.11
CA GLN A 132 6.65 -16.46 -4.72
C GLN A 132 7.70 -15.92 -3.75
N ALA A 133 7.31 -15.60 -2.51
CA ALA A 133 8.23 -15.15 -1.48
C ALA A 133 9.31 -16.21 -1.16
N GLU A 134 8.97 -17.50 -1.12
CA GLU A 134 9.94 -18.60 -0.97
C GLU A 134 10.98 -18.62 -2.08
N ARG A 135 10.54 -18.46 -3.34
CA ARG A 135 11.45 -18.41 -4.50
C ARG A 135 12.38 -17.21 -4.40
N THR A 136 11.87 -16.06 -3.98
CA THR A 136 12.68 -14.85 -3.79
C THR A 136 13.71 -15.06 -2.67
N VAL A 137 13.30 -15.60 -1.51
CA VAL A 137 14.19 -15.95 -0.39
C VAL A 137 15.30 -16.90 -0.85
N GLN A 138 14.97 -17.93 -1.64
CA GLN A 138 15.96 -18.85 -2.20
C GLN A 138 16.93 -18.16 -3.16
N ALA A 139 16.43 -17.29 -4.05
CA ALA A 139 17.23 -16.57 -5.02
C ALA A 139 18.20 -15.57 -4.36
N THR A 140 17.82 -14.97 -3.24
CA THR A 140 18.64 -13.99 -2.51
C THR A 140 19.50 -14.60 -1.42
N MET A 141 19.51 -15.92 -1.23
CA MET A 141 20.19 -16.60 -0.11
C MET A 141 21.71 -16.30 -0.04
N ALA A 142 22.33 -15.99 -1.18
CA ALA A 142 23.75 -15.68 -1.29
C ALA A 142 24.11 -14.24 -0.86
N ASP A 143 23.13 -13.34 -0.77
CA ASP A 143 23.30 -11.95 -0.36
C ASP A 143 22.42 -11.66 0.87
N PRO A 144 23.00 -11.69 2.09
CA PRO A 144 22.25 -11.43 3.31
C PRO A 144 21.52 -10.08 3.33
N ALA A 145 22.06 -9.04 2.69
CA ALA A 145 21.42 -7.72 2.66
C ALA A 145 20.15 -7.75 1.80
N ALA A 146 20.19 -8.43 0.65
CA ALA A 146 19.03 -8.61 -0.23
C ALA A 146 18.03 -9.64 0.31
N LEU A 147 18.47 -10.57 1.18
CA LEU A 147 17.65 -11.62 1.78
C LEU A 147 16.71 -11.13 2.88
N TYR A 148 17.09 -10.05 3.57
CA TYR A 148 16.38 -9.57 4.76
C TYR A 148 14.90 -9.28 4.49
N GLU A 149 14.61 -8.46 3.48
CA GLU A 149 13.23 -8.06 3.15
C GLU A 149 12.37 -9.26 2.69
N PRO A 150 12.77 -10.08 1.69
CA PRO A 150 11.99 -11.25 1.30
C PRO A 150 11.66 -12.18 2.47
N LEU A 151 12.60 -12.39 3.39
CA LEU A 151 12.34 -13.22 4.58
C LEU A 151 11.33 -12.55 5.52
N LYS A 152 11.48 -11.25 5.78
CA LYS A 152 10.54 -10.47 6.60
C LYS A 152 9.11 -10.56 6.04
N ILE A 153 8.94 -10.30 4.73
CA ILE A 153 7.66 -10.45 4.02
C ILE A 153 7.12 -11.88 4.14
N TYR A 154 7.96 -12.89 3.89
CA TYR A 154 7.54 -14.29 3.93
C TYR A 154 7.00 -14.70 5.31
N LEU A 155 7.69 -14.29 6.38
CA LEU A 155 7.27 -14.56 7.74
C LEU A 155 5.99 -13.79 8.13
N MET A 156 5.83 -12.54 7.68
CA MET A 156 4.59 -11.78 7.90
C MET A 156 3.40 -12.42 7.17
N LEU A 157 3.56 -12.81 5.91
CA LEU A 157 2.53 -13.53 5.15
C LEU A 157 2.15 -14.86 5.79
N GLY A 158 3.09 -15.51 6.47
CA GLY A 158 2.84 -16.75 7.22
C GLY A 158 2.28 -16.55 8.63
N GLY A 159 1.99 -15.32 9.05
CA GLY A 159 1.48 -15.04 10.41
C GLY A 159 2.47 -15.37 11.53
N LYS A 160 3.78 -15.38 11.23
CA LYS A 160 4.83 -15.65 12.23
C LYS A 160 5.42 -14.36 12.84
N ALA A 161 5.04 -13.19 12.32
CA ALA A 161 5.45 -11.90 12.84
C ALA A 161 4.61 -11.52 14.08
N PRO A 162 5.20 -10.91 15.13
CA PRO A 162 4.45 -10.39 16.28
C PRO A 162 3.45 -9.29 15.89
N LYS A 163 3.79 -8.53 14.85
CA LYS A 163 2.96 -7.50 14.24
C LYS A 163 3.19 -7.50 12.74
N VAL A 164 2.11 -7.41 11.97
CA VAL A 164 2.15 -7.33 10.51
C VAL A 164 2.21 -5.87 10.07
N ASP A 165 3.12 -5.56 9.14
CA ASP A 165 3.21 -4.26 8.47
C ASP A 165 2.54 -4.35 7.09
N ASP A 166 1.24 -4.09 7.06
CA ASP A 166 0.45 -4.14 5.82
C ASP A 166 0.98 -3.20 4.72
N PRO A 167 1.28 -1.91 5.00
CA PRO A 167 1.89 -1.02 4.02
C PRO A 167 3.16 -1.58 3.37
N LEU A 168 4.03 -2.22 4.16
CA LEU A 168 5.25 -2.86 3.66
C LEU A 168 4.94 -4.01 2.71
N ILE A 169 4.09 -4.96 3.10
CA ILE A 169 3.70 -6.10 2.25
C ILE A 169 3.08 -5.62 0.94
N ILE A 170 2.14 -4.67 1.02
CA ILE A 170 1.44 -4.14 -0.14
C ILE A 170 2.44 -3.49 -1.10
N SER A 171 3.33 -2.64 -0.59
CA SER A 171 4.26 -1.90 -1.44
C SER A 171 5.31 -2.80 -2.08
N TRP A 172 5.83 -3.77 -1.32
CA TRP A 172 6.76 -4.79 -1.83
C TRP A 172 6.12 -5.62 -2.95
N MET A 173 4.89 -6.11 -2.74
CA MET A 173 4.16 -6.89 -3.75
C MET A 173 3.85 -6.06 -5.00
N LYS A 174 3.40 -4.82 -4.84
CA LYS A 174 3.13 -3.92 -5.97
C LYS A 174 4.37 -3.70 -6.83
N GLN A 175 5.52 -3.47 -6.19
CA GLN A 175 6.77 -3.27 -6.89
C GLN A 175 7.20 -4.54 -7.63
N ASP A 176 7.12 -5.73 -7.02
CA ASP A 176 7.42 -7.00 -7.69
C ASP A 176 6.49 -7.24 -8.89
N TRP A 177 5.19 -6.96 -8.74
CA TRP A 177 4.24 -7.11 -9.83
C TRP A 177 4.51 -6.14 -10.99
N GLU A 178 4.88 -4.90 -10.69
CA GLU A 178 5.16 -3.90 -11.72
C GLU A 178 6.49 -4.13 -12.43
N GLN A 179 7.54 -4.54 -11.70
CA GLN A 179 8.89 -4.65 -12.25
C GLN A 179 9.17 -6.02 -12.85
N ASN A 180 8.68 -7.09 -12.20
CA ASN A 180 9.11 -8.46 -12.52
C ASN A 180 8.00 -9.29 -13.14
N ARG A 181 6.78 -9.24 -12.59
CA ARG A 181 5.74 -10.24 -12.91
C ARG A 181 4.80 -9.82 -14.04
N TYR A 182 4.30 -8.60 -13.97
CA TYR A 182 3.25 -8.05 -14.84
C TYR A 182 3.63 -6.63 -15.31
N PRO A 183 4.79 -6.46 -15.98
CA PRO A 183 5.25 -5.14 -16.40
C PRO A 183 4.35 -4.55 -17.50
N GLY A 184 4.40 -3.22 -17.62
CA GLY A 184 3.71 -2.47 -18.69
C GLY A 184 2.30 -2.00 -18.32
N GLU A 185 1.80 -1.07 -19.13
CA GLU A 185 0.52 -0.37 -18.90
C GLU A 185 -0.69 -1.29 -19.11
N SER A 186 -0.61 -2.27 -20.03
CA SER A 186 -1.68 -3.24 -20.28
C SER A 186 -2.05 -4.07 -19.05
N ASN A 187 -1.10 -4.23 -18.11
CA ASN A 187 -1.29 -5.01 -16.89
C ASN A 187 -1.71 -4.14 -15.68
N ARG A 188 -1.81 -2.83 -15.84
CA ARG A 188 -2.09 -1.89 -14.73
C ARG A 188 -3.40 -2.20 -14.01
N GLU A 189 -4.46 -2.49 -14.76
CA GLU A 189 -5.77 -2.84 -14.19
C GLU A 189 -5.70 -4.16 -13.41
N GLY A 190 -5.02 -5.18 -13.96
CA GLY A 190 -4.79 -6.44 -13.27
C GLY A 190 -4.02 -6.26 -11.95
N ARG A 191 -2.95 -5.45 -11.96
CA ARG A 191 -2.18 -5.11 -10.73
C ARG A 191 -3.07 -4.41 -9.69
N ALA A 192 -3.95 -3.51 -10.11
CA ALA A 192 -4.87 -2.83 -9.20
C ALA A 192 -5.90 -3.78 -8.56
N GLN A 193 -6.41 -4.76 -9.32
CA GLN A 193 -7.30 -5.79 -8.78
C GLN A 193 -6.57 -6.71 -7.79
N LEU A 194 -5.33 -7.12 -8.09
CA LEU A 194 -4.52 -7.89 -7.16
C LEU A 194 -4.24 -7.12 -5.86
N GLU A 195 -3.92 -5.83 -5.95
CA GLU A 195 -3.76 -4.97 -4.77
C GLU A 195 -5.05 -4.90 -3.95
N LYS A 196 -6.22 -4.77 -4.61
CA LYS A 196 -7.54 -4.76 -3.96
C LYS A 196 -7.77 -6.03 -3.14
N HIS A 197 -7.41 -7.19 -3.70
CA HIS A 197 -7.52 -8.48 -3.00
C HIS A 197 -6.49 -8.66 -1.89
N LEU A 198 -5.23 -8.25 -2.11
CA LEU A 198 -4.19 -8.28 -1.08
C LEU A 198 -4.57 -7.46 0.14
N ARG A 199 -5.07 -6.23 -0.06
CA ARG A 199 -5.55 -5.37 1.04
C ARG A 199 -6.69 -6.02 1.83
N ALA A 200 -7.63 -6.66 1.15
CA ALA A 200 -8.72 -7.36 1.84
C ALA A 200 -8.25 -8.61 2.57
N MET A 201 -7.26 -9.32 2.05
CA MET A 201 -6.65 -10.47 2.71
C MET A 201 -6.01 -10.04 4.03
N LEU A 202 -5.16 -9.01 3.99
CA LEU A 202 -4.47 -8.49 5.19
C LEU A 202 -5.46 -7.92 6.21
N ALA A 203 -6.47 -7.16 5.78
CA ALA A 203 -7.52 -6.64 6.68
C ALA A 203 -8.35 -7.75 7.35
N LEU A 204 -8.44 -8.94 6.75
CA LEU A 204 -9.16 -10.08 7.34
C LEU A 204 -8.29 -10.88 8.32
N ASP A 205 -6.97 -10.66 8.34
CA ASP A 205 -6.04 -11.34 9.26
C ASP A 205 -6.19 -10.82 10.71
N ASP A 206 -6.74 -9.62 10.90
CA ASP A 206 -7.08 -9.08 12.23
C ASP A 206 -8.00 -9.99 13.05
N ALA A 207 -8.78 -10.84 12.37
CA ALA A 207 -9.74 -11.75 12.98
C ALA A 207 -9.37 -13.24 12.85
N TYR A 208 -8.43 -13.60 11.97
CA TYR A 208 -8.13 -14.99 11.63
C TYR A 208 -6.66 -15.19 11.29
N ASP A 209 -6.04 -16.18 11.91
CA ASP A 209 -4.65 -16.53 11.59
C ASP A 209 -4.52 -17.16 10.18
N PRO A 210 -3.39 -16.92 9.49
CA PRO A 210 -3.08 -17.58 8.22
C PRO A 210 -3.06 -19.11 8.33
N VAL A 211 -3.52 -19.79 7.28
CA VAL A 211 -3.75 -21.25 7.33
C VAL A 211 -2.52 -22.07 6.92
N PHE A 212 -1.55 -21.47 6.22
CA PHE A 212 -0.40 -22.17 5.66
C PHE A 212 0.79 -22.15 6.60
N GLU A 213 1.41 -23.32 6.78
CA GLU A 213 2.70 -23.42 7.45
C GLU A 213 3.84 -23.01 6.51
N LEU A 214 4.85 -22.36 7.09
CA LEU A 214 6.04 -21.94 6.37
C LEU A 214 7.02 -23.11 6.20
N ASN A 215 7.86 -23.01 5.18
CA ASN A 215 8.98 -23.91 4.96
C ASN A 215 10.06 -23.66 6.03
N GLN A 216 9.92 -24.34 7.17
CA GLN A 216 10.78 -24.15 8.33
C GLN A 216 12.28 -24.33 8.02
N PRO A 217 12.73 -25.35 7.27
CA PRO A 217 14.13 -25.45 6.84
C PRO A 217 14.64 -24.25 6.06
N LEU A 218 13.80 -23.65 5.19
CA LEU A 218 14.15 -22.44 4.44
C LEU A 218 14.27 -21.23 5.36
N VAL A 219 13.33 -21.06 6.29
CA VAL A 219 13.36 -19.98 7.31
C VAL A 219 14.64 -20.06 8.12
N GLU A 220 14.97 -21.23 8.66
CA GLU A 220 16.17 -21.42 9.48
C GLU A 220 17.46 -21.19 8.67
N ALA A 221 17.49 -21.60 7.40
CA ALA A 221 18.61 -21.34 6.52
C ALA A 221 18.79 -19.85 6.26
N ALA A 222 17.70 -19.14 6.00
CA ALA A 222 17.71 -17.70 5.78
C ALA A 222 18.16 -16.95 7.05
N GLN A 223 17.58 -17.29 8.21
CA GLN A 223 17.96 -16.73 9.51
C GLN A 223 19.43 -16.93 9.84
N ARG A 224 19.98 -18.13 9.57
CA ARG A 224 21.43 -18.40 9.71
C ARG A 224 22.28 -17.56 8.78
N SER A 225 21.79 -17.21 7.59
CA SER A 225 22.50 -16.33 6.65
C SER A 225 22.49 -14.89 7.17
N LEU A 226 21.33 -14.37 7.60
CA LEU A 226 21.19 -13.03 8.19
C LEU A 226 21.97 -12.88 9.49
N GLY A 227 22.06 -13.93 10.30
CA GLY A 227 22.85 -13.96 11.55
C GLY A 227 24.35 -13.69 11.34
N ARG A 228 24.87 -13.80 10.11
CA ARG A 228 26.27 -13.49 9.78
C ARG A 228 26.50 -12.02 9.47
N MET A 229 25.45 -11.23 9.30
CA MET A 229 25.54 -9.80 9.05
C MET A 229 26.06 -9.06 10.27
N SER A 230 26.90 -8.05 10.06
CA SER A 230 27.25 -7.08 11.08
C SER A 230 26.01 -6.29 11.54
N LEU A 231 26.07 -5.65 12.70
CA LEU A 231 24.98 -4.79 13.17
C LEU A 231 24.69 -3.65 12.17
N ALA A 232 25.73 -3.05 11.60
CA ALA A 232 25.61 -2.00 10.58
C ALA A 232 24.95 -2.49 9.29
N ASP A 233 25.26 -3.71 8.84
CA ASP A 233 24.59 -4.32 7.69
C ASP A 233 23.11 -4.57 7.96
N ARG A 234 22.77 -5.08 9.15
CA ARG A 234 21.36 -5.33 9.54
C ARG A 234 20.58 -4.03 9.61
N ALA A 235 21.16 -3.01 10.24
CA ALA A 235 20.57 -1.68 10.30
C ALA A 235 20.35 -1.09 8.91
N SER A 236 21.34 -1.22 8.02
CA SER A 236 21.22 -0.76 6.63
C SER A 236 20.10 -1.49 5.88
N ALA A 237 19.99 -2.81 6.03
CA ALA A 237 18.94 -3.61 5.40
C ALA A 237 17.55 -3.27 5.96
N SER A 238 17.43 -3.02 7.26
CA SER A 238 16.18 -2.57 7.90
C SER A 238 15.74 -1.19 7.40
N ILE A 239 16.66 -0.23 7.27
CA ILE A 239 16.34 1.09 6.69
C ILE A 239 15.90 0.96 5.23
N LYS A 240 16.61 0.15 4.43
CA LYS A 240 16.24 -0.12 3.02
C LYS A 240 14.88 -0.81 2.92
N SER A 241 14.54 -1.68 3.87
CA SER A 241 13.24 -2.32 3.96
C SER A 241 12.11 -1.30 4.19
N ALA A 242 12.32 -0.34 5.08
CA ALA A 242 11.34 0.72 5.35
C ALA A 242 11.06 1.64 4.15
N VAL A 243 11.91 1.65 3.10
CA VAL A 243 11.68 2.45 1.88
C VAL A 243 10.43 2.00 1.14
N TYR A 244 10.13 0.70 1.12
CA TYR A 244 8.94 0.18 0.43
C TYR A 244 7.66 0.82 0.97
N ALA A 245 7.52 0.92 2.30
CA ALA A 245 6.36 1.54 2.93
C ALA A 245 6.32 3.07 2.79
N ALA A 246 7.47 3.72 2.62
CA ALA A 246 7.57 5.18 2.52
C ALA A 246 7.18 5.74 1.15
N ALA A 247 7.18 4.91 0.09
CA ALA A 247 6.84 5.31 -1.27
C ALA A 247 7.53 6.61 -1.71
N LEU A 248 8.85 6.68 -1.51
CA LEU A 248 9.66 7.86 -1.84
C LEU A 248 9.66 8.12 -3.35
N ASP A 249 9.53 9.40 -3.73
CA ASP A 249 9.58 9.80 -5.13
C ASP A 249 11.01 9.74 -5.68
N ASP A 250 11.19 8.99 -6.77
CA ASP A 250 12.46 8.94 -7.50
C ASP A 250 12.72 10.25 -8.26
N PHE A 251 13.99 10.64 -8.34
CA PHE A 251 14.42 11.72 -9.24
C PHE A 251 14.50 11.21 -10.67
N SER A 252 13.61 11.65 -11.57
CA SER A 252 13.68 11.32 -12.99
C SER A 252 14.37 12.40 -13.82
N VAL A 253 15.44 12.02 -14.51
CA VAL A 253 16.17 12.94 -15.42
C VAL A 253 15.25 13.51 -16.50
N SER A 254 14.41 12.66 -17.09
CA SER A 254 13.49 13.10 -18.15
C SER A 254 12.43 14.09 -17.68
N GLN A 255 11.96 13.97 -16.42
CA GLN A 255 10.94 14.86 -15.87
C GLN A 255 11.57 16.18 -15.40
N LYS A 256 12.74 16.10 -14.76
CA LYS A 256 13.44 17.26 -14.19
C LYS A 256 14.14 18.12 -15.24
N GLY A 257 14.45 17.57 -16.42
CA GLY A 257 14.89 18.34 -17.58
C GLY A 257 13.77 19.00 -18.39
N GLY A 258 12.51 18.82 -17.98
CA GLY A 258 11.34 19.41 -18.63
C GLY A 258 10.91 18.73 -19.94
N PRO A 259 9.87 19.26 -20.62
CA PRO A 259 9.28 18.63 -21.81
C PRO A 259 10.26 18.44 -22.98
N GLU A 260 11.27 19.30 -23.07
CA GLU A 260 12.29 19.27 -24.12
C GLU A 260 13.54 18.47 -23.74
N ALA A 261 13.56 17.80 -22.57
CA ALA A 261 14.70 17.01 -22.11
C ALA A 261 15.20 16.01 -23.16
N GLN A 262 14.27 15.32 -23.85
CA GLN A 262 14.61 14.33 -24.86
C GLN A 262 15.17 14.93 -26.17
N LEU A 263 15.07 16.25 -26.38
CA LEU A 263 15.71 16.92 -27.51
C LEU A 263 17.20 17.16 -27.27
N VAL A 264 17.59 17.30 -26.00
CA VAL A 264 18.95 17.67 -25.59
C VAL A 264 19.74 16.48 -25.05
N PHE A 265 19.07 15.59 -24.33
CA PHE A 265 19.67 14.47 -23.63
C PHE A 265 19.26 13.12 -24.24
N GLU A 266 20.17 12.16 -24.15
CA GLU A 266 19.90 10.76 -24.42
C GLU A 266 20.73 9.87 -23.48
N ARG A 267 20.32 8.62 -23.35
CA ARG A 267 21.05 7.64 -22.54
C ARG A 267 22.25 7.11 -23.32
N VAL A 268 23.38 6.88 -22.65
CA VAL A 268 24.61 6.40 -23.29
C VAL A 268 24.39 5.14 -24.12
N ASP A 269 23.58 4.20 -23.61
CA ASP A 269 23.23 2.93 -24.25
C ASP A 269 22.11 3.02 -25.30
N GLY A 270 21.59 4.22 -25.58
CA GLY A 270 20.52 4.47 -26.54
C GLY A 270 19.10 4.11 -26.08
N GLY A 271 18.92 3.69 -24.82
CA GLY A 271 17.59 3.41 -24.28
C GLY A 271 16.81 4.65 -23.87
N ASP A 272 15.61 4.42 -23.33
CA ASP A 272 14.69 5.49 -22.91
C ASP A 272 15.26 6.31 -21.73
N LEU A 273 15.28 7.63 -21.88
CA LEU A 273 15.74 8.60 -20.88
C LEU A 273 14.90 8.54 -19.60
N SER A 274 13.62 8.13 -19.68
CA SER A 274 12.72 8.00 -18.53
C SER A 274 13.18 6.96 -17.50
N LYS A 275 14.07 6.05 -17.91
CA LYS A 275 14.68 5.02 -17.08
C LYS A 275 15.92 5.48 -16.31
N LEU A 276 16.47 6.66 -16.63
CA LEU A 276 17.52 7.28 -15.80
C LEU A 276 16.86 7.93 -14.59
N ARG A 277 16.94 7.23 -13.45
CA ARG A 277 16.34 7.65 -12.18
C ARG A 277 17.31 7.45 -11.03
N VAL A 278 17.37 8.41 -10.13
CA VAL A 278 18.01 8.24 -8.82
C VAL A 278 16.91 7.79 -7.84
N PRO A 279 17.10 6.67 -7.11
CA PRO A 279 16.12 6.22 -6.12
C PRO A 279 15.78 7.31 -5.11
N GLY A 280 14.51 7.45 -4.75
CA GLY A 280 14.02 8.48 -3.84
C GLY A 280 14.76 8.54 -2.49
N LEU A 281 15.30 7.41 -2.02
CA LEU A 281 16.17 7.34 -0.84
C LEU A 281 17.42 8.24 -0.93
N TYR A 282 17.96 8.45 -2.14
CA TYR A 282 19.17 9.23 -2.41
C TYR A 282 18.85 10.61 -3.00
N THR A 283 17.75 11.21 -2.56
CA THR A 283 17.34 12.59 -2.85
C THR A 283 17.50 13.45 -1.60
N HIS A 284 17.42 14.78 -1.73
CA HIS A 284 17.46 15.68 -0.55
C HIS A 284 16.32 15.36 0.42
N ALA A 285 15.11 15.18 -0.11
CA ALA A 285 13.94 14.79 0.67
C ALA A 285 14.11 13.39 1.30
N GLY A 286 14.65 12.43 0.55
CA GLY A 286 14.92 11.08 1.05
C GLY A 286 15.91 11.06 2.20
N PHE A 287 16.94 11.90 2.16
CA PHE A 287 17.88 12.05 3.26
C PHE A 287 17.25 12.72 4.48
N ASN A 288 16.72 13.93 4.31
CA ASN A 288 16.29 14.79 5.41
C ASN A 288 14.99 14.34 6.05
N ASN A 289 14.01 13.90 5.24
CA ASN A 289 12.66 13.59 5.72
C ASN A 289 12.47 12.10 6.05
N PHE A 290 13.31 11.22 5.52
CA PHE A 290 13.20 9.78 5.74
C PHE A 290 14.43 9.19 6.43
N TYR A 291 15.62 9.29 5.83
CA TYR A 291 16.80 8.56 6.31
C TYR A 291 17.21 8.97 7.72
N LEU A 292 17.30 10.28 8.01
CA LEU A 292 17.63 10.76 9.36
C LEU A 292 16.59 10.34 10.41
N GLY A 293 15.31 10.32 10.03
CA GLY A 293 14.23 9.83 10.88
C GLY A 293 14.35 8.34 11.21
N GLN A 294 14.66 7.51 10.20
CA GLN A 294 14.92 6.07 10.41
C GLN A 294 16.18 5.85 11.26
N LEU A 295 17.25 6.59 10.98
CA LEU A 295 18.49 6.52 11.74
C LEU A 295 18.28 6.82 13.22
N SER A 296 17.44 7.81 13.55
CA SER A 296 17.15 8.19 14.95
C SER A 296 16.43 7.09 15.75
N ARG A 297 15.72 6.18 15.08
CA ARG A 297 14.93 5.10 15.70
C ARG A 297 15.51 3.70 15.47
N ILE A 298 16.65 3.60 14.78
CA ILE A 298 17.19 2.33 14.32
C ILE A 298 17.42 1.30 15.43
N ALA A 299 17.78 1.76 16.63
CA ALA A 299 17.91 0.92 17.81
C ALA A 299 16.61 0.19 18.15
N GLN A 300 15.48 0.93 18.19
CA GLN A 300 14.17 0.36 18.44
C GLN A 300 13.74 -0.54 17.28
N THR A 301 13.98 -0.13 16.04
CA THR A 301 13.61 -0.93 14.86
C THR A 301 14.34 -2.27 14.84
N LEU A 302 15.62 -2.30 15.22
CA LEU A 302 16.39 -3.55 15.30
C LEU A 302 15.90 -4.49 16.40
N ASP A 303 15.43 -3.94 17.53
CA ASP A 303 14.78 -4.70 18.60
C ASP A 303 13.43 -5.26 18.11
N ASP A 304 12.60 -4.41 17.52
CA ASP A 304 11.29 -4.77 16.97
C ASP A 304 11.38 -5.81 15.85
N ASP A 305 12.48 -5.81 15.07
CA ASP A 305 12.71 -6.74 13.97
C ASP A 305 13.54 -7.98 14.37
N GLN A 306 13.84 -8.18 15.65
CA GLN A 306 14.63 -9.31 16.12
C GLN A 306 13.99 -10.67 15.74
N TRP A 307 12.66 -10.72 15.69
CA TRP A 307 11.91 -11.92 15.30
C TRP A 307 12.26 -12.40 13.87
N VAL A 308 12.71 -11.51 12.97
CA VAL A 308 13.13 -11.86 11.61
C VAL A 308 14.37 -12.76 11.63
N LEU A 309 15.28 -12.54 12.58
CA LEU A 309 16.56 -13.25 12.69
C LEU A 309 16.46 -14.59 13.43
N GLY A 310 15.32 -14.87 14.05
CA GLY A 310 15.12 -16.01 14.95
C GLY A 310 15.61 -15.69 16.36
N GLY A 311 14.96 -16.27 17.38
CA GLY A 311 15.11 -15.94 18.81
C GLY A 311 16.45 -16.32 19.47
N GLY A 312 17.60 -16.09 18.81
CA GLY A 312 18.91 -16.56 19.26
C GLY A 312 20.09 -15.63 18.94
N GLY A 313 19.90 -14.30 18.99
CA GLY A 313 21.01 -13.34 18.94
C GLY A 313 21.44 -12.92 20.35
N GLU A 314 22.70 -13.18 20.71
CA GLU A 314 23.32 -12.90 22.01
C GLU A 314 23.10 -11.44 22.48
N GLN A 315 22.58 -11.30 23.70
CA GLN A 315 22.29 -10.02 24.38
C GLN A 315 23.55 -9.33 24.93
N GLY A 316 24.73 -9.59 24.35
CA GLY A 316 26.02 -9.14 24.89
C GLY A 316 26.73 -8.15 23.98
N GLY A 317 26.76 -6.87 24.35
CA GLY A 317 27.65 -5.85 23.73
C GLY A 317 27.01 -4.89 22.72
N ILE A 318 25.72 -5.06 22.44
CA ILE A 318 24.95 -4.26 21.46
C ILE A 318 25.03 -2.76 21.78
N ASP A 319 24.99 -2.37 23.06
CA ASP A 319 24.96 -0.97 23.50
C ASP A 319 26.19 -0.15 23.06
N GLN A 320 27.39 -0.74 23.07
CA GLN A 320 28.61 -0.03 22.63
C GLN A 320 28.74 0.04 21.11
N GLU A 321 28.23 -0.96 20.39
CA GLU A 321 28.17 -0.94 18.92
C GLU A 321 27.11 0.07 18.43
N LEU A 322 25.98 0.20 19.13
CA LEU A 322 24.95 1.20 18.83
C LEU A 322 25.49 2.63 18.81
N LEU A 323 26.40 2.95 19.74
CA LEU A 323 26.99 4.29 19.82
C LEU A 323 27.83 4.66 18.58
N LYS A 324 28.39 3.66 17.88
CA LYS A 324 29.20 3.85 16.65
C LYS A 324 28.38 3.68 15.38
N LEU A 325 27.20 3.07 15.49
CA LEU A 325 26.32 2.73 14.38
C LEU A 325 25.89 3.96 13.58
N GLY A 326 25.57 5.07 14.24
CA GLY A 326 25.13 6.31 13.58
C GLY A 326 26.13 6.85 12.54
N PRO A 327 27.37 7.19 12.96
CA PRO A 327 28.41 7.66 12.04
C PRO A 327 28.75 6.65 10.94
N GLU A 328 28.78 5.35 11.24
CA GLU A 328 29.06 4.30 10.26
C GLU A 328 27.97 4.22 9.17
N LEU A 329 26.70 4.27 9.58
CA LEU A 329 25.57 4.28 8.65
C LEU A 329 25.57 5.54 7.77
N LEU A 330 25.89 6.71 8.33
CA LEU A 330 25.98 7.96 7.55
C LEU A 330 27.12 7.92 6.53
N ASP A 331 28.29 7.39 6.88
CA ASP A 331 29.40 7.20 5.94
C ASP A 331 28.99 6.25 4.81
N ARG A 332 28.34 5.14 5.15
CA ARG A 332 27.81 4.19 4.15
C ARG A 332 26.77 4.84 3.24
N TYR A 333 25.82 5.57 3.82
CA TYR A 333 24.81 6.30 3.05
C TYR A 333 25.47 7.28 2.09
N GLY A 334 26.48 8.05 2.53
CA GLY A 334 27.20 8.98 1.67
C GLY A 334 27.86 8.30 0.47
N LYS A 335 28.45 7.11 0.67
CA LYS A 335 29.02 6.31 -0.43
C LYS A 335 27.96 5.79 -1.40
N GLU A 336 26.85 5.27 -0.88
CA GLU A 336 25.73 4.77 -1.70
C GLU A 336 25.03 5.90 -2.45
N PHE A 337 24.84 7.05 -1.82
CA PHE A 337 24.34 8.28 -2.42
C PHE A 337 25.21 8.71 -3.60
N ALA A 338 26.52 8.84 -3.39
CA ALA A 338 27.44 9.23 -4.45
C ALA A 338 27.44 8.22 -5.61
N ALA A 339 27.39 6.92 -5.30
CA ALA A 339 27.31 5.86 -6.30
C ALA A 339 26.01 5.92 -7.13
N ALA A 340 24.86 6.16 -6.48
CA ALA A 340 23.57 6.27 -7.15
C ALA A 340 23.53 7.47 -8.12
N TRP A 341 24.03 8.63 -7.69
CA TRP A 341 24.13 9.81 -8.55
C TRP A 341 25.11 9.62 -9.70
N ASN A 342 26.33 9.14 -9.42
CA ASN A 342 27.32 8.92 -10.47
C ASN A 342 26.83 7.91 -11.51
N SER A 343 26.16 6.82 -11.10
CA SER A 343 25.60 5.84 -12.03
C SER A 343 24.59 6.45 -13.01
N VAL A 344 23.79 7.44 -12.57
CA VAL A 344 22.82 8.12 -13.44
C VAL A 344 23.50 9.14 -14.34
N LEU A 345 24.44 9.92 -13.81
CA LEU A 345 25.17 10.94 -14.56
C LEU A 345 26.10 10.32 -15.62
N ASP A 346 26.77 9.22 -15.30
CA ASP A 346 27.60 8.46 -16.24
C ASP A 346 26.76 7.85 -17.39
N GLY A 347 25.47 7.59 -17.14
CA GLY A 347 24.52 7.11 -18.13
C GLY A 347 23.91 8.20 -19.00
N LEU A 348 24.15 9.48 -18.69
CA LEU A 348 23.59 10.63 -19.38
C LEU A 348 24.58 11.21 -20.41
N LYS A 349 24.12 11.45 -21.63
CA LYS A 349 24.91 12.17 -22.65
C LYS A 349 24.07 13.20 -23.39
N PHE A 350 24.75 14.19 -23.95
CA PHE A 350 24.13 15.14 -24.86
C PHE A 350 23.92 14.50 -26.23
N LYS A 351 22.77 14.81 -26.85
CA LYS A 351 22.57 14.56 -28.27
C LYS A 351 23.49 15.46 -29.09
N ALA A 352 23.85 14.98 -30.28
CA ALA A 352 24.64 15.77 -31.23
C ALA A 352 23.83 16.97 -31.73
N MET A 353 24.12 18.16 -31.21
CA MET A 353 23.35 19.40 -31.44
C MET A 353 23.49 19.99 -32.85
N LEU A 354 24.38 19.43 -33.68
CA LEU A 354 24.67 19.91 -35.03
C LEU A 354 24.19 18.96 -36.13
N ASN A 355 23.59 17.82 -35.77
CA ASN A 355 23.23 16.77 -36.73
C ASN A 355 21.91 17.04 -37.47
N ASP A 356 21.13 18.01 -37.02
CA ASP A 356 19.79 18.33 -37.53
C ASP A 356 19.77 19.63 -38.36
N LYS A 357 20.88 19.96 -39.03
CA LYS A 357 20.94 21.08 -39.96
C LYS A 357 19.84 20.97 -41.03
N PRO A 358 19.17 22.08 -41.39
CA PRO A 358 19.37 23.46 -40.90
C PRO A 358 18.48 23.84 -39.70
N HIS A 359 17.76 22.89 -39.09
CA HIS A 359 16.71 23.19 -38.11
C HIS A 359 17.25 23.48 -36.70
N TYR A 360 18.37 22.85 -36.30
CA TYR A 360 19.04 23.10 -35.02
C TYR A 360 18.07 23.08 -33.81
N VAL A 361 17.15 22.12 -33.79
CA VAL A 361 16.11 21.93 -32.78
C VAL A 361 16.73 21.75 -31.40
N ALA A 362 17.76 20.89 -31.27
CA ALA A 362 18.44 20.68 -29.99
C ALA A 362 19.12 21.97 -29.48
N LEU A 363 19.75 22.73 -30.38
CA LEU A 363 20.41 23.99 -30.01
C LEU A 363 19.39 25.07 -29.64
N SER A 364 18.25 25.11 -30.32
CA SER A 364 17.15 26.03 -30.04
C SER A 364 16.52 25.74 -28.67
N ALA A 365 16.35 24.46 -28.32
CA ALA A 365 15.87 24.04 -27.00
C ALA A 365 16.83 24.47 -25.88
N VAL A 366 18.14 24.28 -26.09
CA VAL A 366 19.19 24.71 -25.13
C VAL A 366 19.20 26.22 -24.91
N ALA A 367 18.96 27.01 -25.96
CA ALA A 367 18.94 28.47 -25.89
C ALA A 367 17.58 29.05 -25.44
N SER A 368 16.58 28.19 -25.21
CA SER A 368 15.26 28.64 -24.78
C SER A 368 15.27 29.15 -23.33
N PRO A 369 14.32 30.04 -22.95
CA PRO A 369 14.14 30.42 -21.54
C PRO A 369 13.82 29.23 -20.61
N SER A 370 13.34 28.12 -21.18
CA SER A 370 13.09 26.85 -20.50
C SER A 370 14.17 25.83 -20.84
N SER A 371 15.44 26.23 -20.82
CA SER A 371 16.56 25.36 -21.20
C SER A 371 16.56 24.04 -20.41
N PRO A 372 16.54 22.87 -21.07
CA PRO A 372 16.62 21.59 -20.39
C PRO A 372 17.92 21.39 -19.57
N ILE A 373 19.00 22.05 -20.00
CA ILE A 373 20.29 22.01 -19.28
C ILE A 373 20.15 22.75 -17.96
N GLU A 374 19.68 23.99 -17.99
CA GLU A 374 19.52 24.80 -16.78
C GLU A 374 18.57 24.14 -15.78
N GLN A 375 17.42 23.64 -16.25
CA GLN A 375 16.45 22.94 -15.40
C GLN A 375 17.06 21.71 -14.73
N LEU A 376 17.69 20.83 -15.50
CA LEU A 376 18.24 19.59 -14.96
C LEU A 376 19.38 19.85 -13.98
N PHE A 377 20.35 20.71 -14.33
CA PHE A 377 21.50 20.97 -13.45
C PHE A 377 21.10 21.73 -12.18
N THR A 378 20.11 22.62 -12.25
CA THR A 378 19.54 23.27 -11.06
C THR A 378 18.88 22.23 -10.15
N ALA A 379 18.07 21.34 -10.71
CA ALA A 379 17.44 20.27 -9.95
C ALA A 379 18.46 19.31 -9.32
N ILE A 380 19.54 18.96 -10.04
CA ILE A 380 20.64 18.14 -9.47
C ILE A 380 21.31 18.88 -8.31
N ALA A 381 21.55 20.19 -8.45
CA ALA A 381 22.19 20.99 -7.40
C ALA A 381 21.33 21.07 -6.13
N GLU A 382 20.01 21.18 -6.27
CA GLU A 382 19.07 21.14 -5.15
C GLU A 382 19.09 19.79 -4.44
N GLU A 383 19.03 18.69 -5.19
CA GLU A 383 18.96 17.34 -4.63
C GLU A 383 20.28 16.86 -3.98
N THR A 384 21.42 17.37 -4.46
CA THR A 384 22.75 17.00 -3.93
C THR A 384 23.21 17.85 -2.75
N ALA A 385 22.52 18.96 -2.47
CA ALA A 385 22.82 19.84 -1.35
C ALA A 385 22.24 19.33 -0.02
N LEU A 386 22.56 18.09 0.38
CA LEU A 386 21.97 17.40 1.54
C LEU A 386 22.00 18.21 2.86
N ALA A 387 23.05 19.00 3.06
CA ALA A 387 23.26 19.81 4.28
C ALA A 387 22.64 21.22 4.22
N ARG A 388 22.05 21.63 3.09
CA ARG A 388 21.28 22.88 3.01
C ARG A 388 19.87 22.64 3.53
N ASP A 389 19.66 22.85 4.83
CA ASP A 389 18.72 23.87 5.37
C ASP A 389 18.46 23.72 6.90
N SER A 390 18.96 24.70 7.66
CA SER A 390 18.47 25.09 9.00
C SER A 390 18.87 26.52 9.44
N VAL A 391 19.58 27.33 8.61
CA VAL A 391 20.11 28.64 9.04
C VAL A 391 19.54 29.84 8.27
N SER A 392 18.77 29.65 7.18
CA SER A 392 18.29 30.74 6.31
C SER A 392 16.84 31.19 6.59
N GLY A 393 16.33 30.97 7.81
CA GLY A 393 14.95 31.34 8.22
C GLY A 393 14.82 32.39 9.33
N GLU A 394 15.91 32.80 9.98
CA GLU A 394 15.90 33.77 11.10
C GLU A 394 16.81 34.99 10.84
N GLU A 395 16.81 35.53 9.63
CA GLU A 395 17.21 36.93 9.41
C GLU A 395 16.20 37.61 8.49
N SER A 396 15.01 37.87 9.03
CA SER A 396 14.06 38.80 8.43
C SER A 396 13.55 39.75 9.52
N GLY A 397 14.35 40.79 9.75
CA GLY A 397 13.87 42.15 9.98
C GLY A 397 13.05 42.40 11.24
N THR A 398 13.67 42.39 12.41
CA THR A 398 13.16 43.19 13.55
C THR A 398 13.68 44.62 13.47
N GLY A 399 13.31 45.32 12.40
CA GLY A 399 13.32 46.78 12.36
C GLY A 399 12.07 47.32 13.03
N MET A 400 11.90 47.09 14.33
CA MET A 400 10.78 47.67 15.08
C MET A 400 11.04 49.16 15.29
N GLN A 401 10.25 49.97 14.60
CA GLN A 401 10.18 51.42 14.71
C GLN A 401 10.02 51.86 16.17
N ALA A 402 10.85 52.81 16.58
CA ALA A 402 10.67 53.58 17.79
C ALA A 402 9.39 54.44 17.68
N GLY A 403 8.27 53.89 18.15
CA GLY A 403 7.04 54.62 18.41
C GLY A 403 7.23 55.55 19.61
N THR A 404 7.33 56.84 19.31
CA THR A 404 7.36 57.94 20.27
C THR A 404 6.03 57.99 21.04
N VAL A 405 6.04 57.70 22.34
CA VAL A 405 4.90 57.98 23.23
C VAL A 405 5.09 59.39 23.78
N MET A 406 4.32 60.34 23.24
CA MET A 406 4.14 61.66 23.82
C MET A 406 2.71 61.79 24.36
N ARG A 407 2.62 62.17 25.65
CA ARG A 407 1.48 62.76 26.37
C ARG A 407 0.30 61.82 26.68
N GLN A 408 -0.38 61.88 27.83
CA GLN A 408 -0.64 63.06 28.66
C GLN A 408 -1.12 62.63 30.07
N SER A 409 -0.71 63.41 31.07
CA SER A 409 -1.24 63.47 32.44
C SER A 409 -2.65 64.07 32.49
N GLN A 410 -3.46 63.64 33.47
CA GLN A 410 -4.59 64.28 34.20
C GLN A 410 -5.59 63.15 34.56
N ASP A 411 -6.09 62.96 35.78
CA ASP A 411 -6.07 63.64 37.08
C ASP A 411 -6.18 62.57 38.19
#